data_AF-A0A9E0T4I2-F1
#
_entry.id   AF-A0A9E0T4I2-F1
#
_cell.length_a   1.000
_cell.length_b   1.000
_cell.length_c   1.000
_cell.angle_alpha   90.00
_cell.angle_beta   90.00
_cell.angle_gamma   90.00
#
_symmetry.space_group_name_H-M   'P 1'
#
loop_
_entity.id
_entity.type
_entity.pdbx_description
1 polymer ?
#
loop_
_entity_poly.entity_id
_entity_poly.type
_entity_poly.pdbx_seq_one_letter_code
_entity_poly.pdbx_strand_id
1 'polypeptide(L)'
;MRIRPRRTFSWLACAIALLATLAIATVGAQVRIATDAAGQPLHASGSIVIVQPDIELSLLTAGGLSEPNKEWSQAARTFYPQAVHALIDARHAQAKADFAPPDDLDPASRMGQILRLNEAVALSIAQYSQPFSALATKKDPATGKPTLDWSLGPGVSVLHDSTGADYALFTYIRDSYASEGRKALRVIGLLAGAAMGGAMDIGGGRQVGVATLVDLRNGKVVWFHLMQRQSGDLRTADGARDTVAQLLKELPL
;
A
#
# COMPACT_ATOMS: atom_id res chain seq x y z
N MET A 1 8.51 -59.36 -31.51
CA MET A 1 8.19 -58.02 -32.08
C MET A 1 7.48 -57.22 -30.98
N ARG A 2 8.21 -56.35 -30.25
CA ARG A 2 7.67 -55.59 -29.10
C ARG A 2 7.30 -54.17 -29.56
N ILE A 3 6.02 -53.80 -29.45
CA ILE A 3 5.52 -52.46 -29.73
C ILE A 3 5.77 -51.59 -28.48
N ARG A 4 6.55 -50.51 -28.61
CA ARG A 4 6.78 -49.51 -27.55
C ARG A 4 5.58 -48.54 -27.48
N PRO A 5 5.07 -48.18 -26.30
CA PRO A 5 4.07 -47.13 -26.17
C PRO A 5 4.71 -45.74 -26.32
N ARG A 6 4.04 -44.86 -27.09
CA ARG A 6 4.44 -43.48 -27.36
C ARG A 6 4.36 -42.62 -26.09
N ARG A 7 5.50 -42.07 -25.67
CA ARG A 7 5.67 -41.11 -24.55
C ARG A 7 5.29 -39.67 -24.95
N THR A 8 4.10 -39.45 -25.53
CA THR A 8 3.69 -38.10 -25.96
C THR A 8 2.91 -37.32 -24.89
N PHE A 9 2.45 -37.97 -23.81
CA PHE A 9 1.61 -37.32 -22.79
C PHE A 9 2.40 -36.59 -21.69
N SER A 10 3.70 -36.85 -21.56
CA SER A 10 4.52 -36.29 -20.46
C SER A 10 5.04 -34.87 -20.73
N TRP A 11 5.00 -34.40 -21.98
CA TRP A 11 5.56 -33.10 -22.37
C TRP A 11 4.56 -31.95 -22.19
N LEU A 12 3.27 -32.21 -22.35
CA LEU A 12 2.19 -31.24 -22.10
C LEU A 12 2.03 -30.93 -20.59
N ALA A 13 2.23 -31.92 -19.72
CA ALA A 13 2.20 -31.71 -18.27
C ALA A 13 3.38 -30.86 -17.76
N CYS A 14 4.57 -30.99 -18.36
CA CYS A 14 5.72 -30.15 -18.02
C CYS A 14 5.57 -28.71 -18.52
N ALA A 15 4.91 -28.47 -19.66
CA ALA A 15 4.66 -27.13 -20.16
C ALA A 15 3.68 -26.33 -19.28
N ILE A 16 2.69 -26.99 -18.68
CA ILE A 16 1.74 -26.37 -17.73
C ILE A 16 2.41 -26.09 -16.38
N ALA A 17 3.36 -26.93 -15.96
CA ALA A 17 4.10 -26.72 -14.71
C ALA A 17 5.17 -25.61 -14.81
N LEU A 18 5.78 -25.39 -15.99
CA LEU A 18 6.80 -24.33 -16.18
C LEU A 18 6.21 -22.92 -16.31
N LEU A 19 4.92 -22.80 -16.64
CA LEU A 19 4.21 -21.51 -16.73
C LEU A 19 3.81 -20.94 -15.35
N ALA A 20 3.99 -21.72 -14.27
CA ALA A 20 3.68 -21.29 -12.90
C ALA A 20 4.80 -20.47 -12.23
N THR A 21 6.00 -20.39 -12.82
CA THR A 21 7.14 -19.62 -12.28
C THR A 21 7.40 -18.33 -13.05
N LEU A 22 6.34 -17.66 -13.53
CA LEU A 22 6.48 -16.27 -13.94
C LEU A 22 6.69 -15.45 -12.66
N ALA A 23 7.95 -15.07 -12.41
CA ALA A 23 8.31 -14.18 -11.32
C ALA A 23 7.43 -12.93 -11.42
N ILE A 24 6.49 -12.80 -10.47
CA ILE A 24 5.66 -11.61 -10.32
C ILE A 24 6.62 -10.49 -9.96
N ALA A 25 6.98 -9.65 -10.93
CA ALA A 25 7.72 -8.44 -10.68
C ALA A 25 6.88 -7.60 -9.71
N THR A 26 7.33 -7.47 -8.47
CA THR A 26 6.79 -6.48 -7.54
C THR A 26 7.03 -5.11 -8.16
N VAL A 27 5.97 -4.51 -8.70
CA VAL A 27 6.02 -3.13 -9.17
C VAL A 27 6.35 -2.24 -7.96
N GLY A 28 7.40 -1.43 -8.13
CA GLY A 28 8.12 -0.61 -7.15
C GLY A 28 7.41 -0.34 -5.82
N ALA A 29 7.83 -1.06 -4.78
CA ALA A 29 7.71 -0.58 -3.41
C ALA A 29 8.64 0.64 -3.23
N GLN A 30 8.16 1.70 -2.58
CA GLN A 30 8.94 2.91 -2.35
C GLN A 30 8.92 3.27 -0.88
N VAL A 31 9.90 2.78 -0.13
CA VAL A 31 10.12 3.18 1.25
C VAL A 31 11.01 4.42 1.27
N ARG A 32 10.63 5.42 2.07
CA ARG A 32 11.44 6.61 2.34
C ARG A 32 11.38 6.94 3.82
N ILE A 33 12.55 7.24 4.39
CA ILE A 33 12.70 7.73 5.76
C ILE A 33 13.32 9.13 5.65
N ALA A 34 12.78 10.10 6.39
CA ALA A 34 13.38 11.43 6.49
C ALA A 34 14.71 11.35 7.24
N THR A 35 15.62 12.29 6.97
CA THR A 35 16.93 12.34 7.63
C THR A 35 17.05 13.53 8.56
N ASP A 36 17.88 13.41 9.59
CA ASP A 36 18.27 14.53 10.44
C ASP A 36 19.28 15.46 9.75
N ALA A 37 19.73 16.49 10.49
CA ALA A 37 20.74 17.44 10.01
C ALA A 37 22.11 16.80 9.73
N ALA A 38 22.41 15.63 10.30
CA ALA A 38 23.61 14.85 10.06
C ALA A 38 23.43 13.83 8.91
N GLY A 39 22.27 13.81 8.25
CA GLY A 39 21.94 12.88 7.17
C GLY A 39 21.61 11.46 7.65
N GLN A 40 21.40 11.25 8.95
CA GLN A 40 21.02 9.95 9.49
C GLN A 40 19.51 9.74 9.37
N PRO A 41 19.04 8.51 9.04
CA PRO A 41 17.60 8.21 9.03
C PRO A 41 16.97 8.48 10.39
N LEU A 42 15.81 9.15 10.39
CA LEU A 42 15.05 9.40 11.61
C LEU A 42 14.46 8.08 12.15
N HIS A 43 14.58 7.91 13.46
CA HIS A 43 13.84 6.92 14.23
C HIS A 43 12.68 7.62 14.94
N ALA A 44 11.47 7.08 14.82
CA ALA A 44 10.35 7.58 15.61
C ALA A 44 10.57 7.17 17.06
N SER A 45 10.59 8.14 17.97
CA SER A 45 10.69 7.89 19.41
C SER A 45 9.58 8.66 20.09
N GLY A 46 8.57 7.92 20.56
CA GLY A 46 7.35 8.49 21.11
C GLY A 46 6.14 7.62 20.84
N SER A 47 4.98 8.18 21.15
CA SER A 47 3.70 7.50 21.02
C SER A 47 3.05 7.72 19.65
N ILE A 48 2.35 6.72 19.16
CA ILE A 48 1.75 6.68 17.82
C ILE A 48 0.23 6.58 17.97
N VAL A 49 -0.49 7.39 17.20
CA VAL A 49 -1.92 7.19 16.96
C VAL A 49 -2.15 6.64 15.56
N ILE A 50 -2.98 5.61 15.45
CA ILE A 50 -3.49 5.17 14.16
C ILE A 50 -4.70 6.04 13.83
N VAL A 51 -4.61 6.82 12.77
CA VAL A 51 -5.77 7.52 12.22
C VAL A 51 -6.57 6.52 11.40
N GLN A 52 -7.90 6.55 11.54
CA GLN A 52 -8.80 5.63 10.84
C GLN A 52 -8.36 5.46 9.37
N PRO A 53 -8.06 4.22 8.94
CA PRO A 53 -7.51 3.97 7.62
C PRO A 53 -8.57 4.19 6.54
N ASP A 54 -8.22 4.87 5.45
CA ASP A 54 -9.08 4.94 4.27
C ASP A 54 -8.88 3.69 3.42
N ILE A 55 -9.81 2.74 3.53
CA ILE A 55 -9.78 1.48 2.77
C ILE A 55 -11.05 1.34 1.93
N GLU A 56 -10.87 1.11 0.64
CA GLU A 56 -11.94 0.74 -0.30
C GLU A 56 -11.53 -0.49 -1.10
N LEU A 57 -12.35 -1.53 -1.04
CA LEU A 57 -12.19 -2.76 -1.80
C LEU A 57 -13.25 -2.83 -2.90
N SER A 58 -12.88 -3.35 -4.07
CA SER A 58 -13.75 -3.39 -5.24
C SER A 58 -13.72 -4.74 -5.97
N LEU A 59 -14.78 -5.05 -6.71
CA LEU A 59 -14.81 -6.11 -7.70
C LEU A 59 -14.32 -5.54 -9.05
N LEU A 60 -13.33 -6.17 -9.66
CA LEU A 60 -12.87 -5.83 -11.00
C LEU A 60 -13.56 -6.70 -12.04
N THR A 61 -14.44 -6.09 -12.81
CA THR A 61 -15.27 -6.78 -13.80
C THR A 61 -14.45 -7.23 -15.02
N ALA A 62 -15.04 -8.11 -15.83
CA ALA A 62 -14.49 -8.52 -17.12
C ALA A 62 -14.23 -7.33 -18.06
N GLY A 63 -15.07 -6.30 -18.01
CA GLY A 63 -14.91 -5.06 -18.78
C GLY A 63 -13.86 -4.10 -18.22
N GLY A 64 -13.20 -4.42 -17.11
CA GLY A 64 -12.19 -3.56 -16.48
C GLY A 64 -12.75 -2.44 -15.60
N LEU A 65 -14.06 -2.46 -15.31
CA LEU A 65 -14.68 -1.54 -14.36
C LEU A 65 -14.44 -2.04 -12.92
N SER A 66 -14.05 -1.12 -12.02
CA SER A 66 -14.02 -1.38 -10.58
C SER A 66 -15.35 -1.01 -9.95
N GLU A 67 -16.01 -1.97 -9.32
CA GLU A 67 -17.27 -1.81 -8.60
C GLU A 67 -17.00 -1.85 -7.08
N PRO A 68 -17.14 -0.74 -6.34
CA PRO A 68 -16.91 -0.72 -4.91
C PRO A 68 -17.81 -1.72 -4.16
N ASN A 69 -17.23 -2.44 -3.19
CA ASN A 69 -17.95 -3.37 -2.34
C ASN A 69 -17.88 -2.95 -0.87
N LYS A 70 -19.05 -2.68 -0.28
CA LYS A 70 -19.16 -2.17 1.08
C LYS A 70 -18.78 -3.21 2.12
N GLU A 71 -19.27 -4.45 2.01
CA GLU A 71 -18.98 -5.49 2.99
C GLU A 71 -17.48 -5.82 3.05
N TRP A 72 -16.82 -5.89 1.90
CA TRP A 72 -15.39 -6.12 1.80
C TRP A 72 -14.60 -4.97 2.43
N SER A 73 -14.98 -3.72 2.11
CA SER A 73 -14.35 -2.54 2.70
C SER A 73 -14.52 -2.50 4.22
N GLN A 74 -15.68 -2.87 4.75
CA GLN A 74 -15.93 -2.96 6.19
C GLN A 74 -15.11 -4.07 6.87
N ALA A 75 -15.02 -5.25 6.25
CA ALA A 75 -14.16 -6.33 6.75
C ALA A 75 -12.70 -5.88 6.84
N ALA A 76 -12.19 -5.21 5.80
CA ALA A 76 -10.84 -4.69 5.78
C ALA A 76 -10.60 -3.61 6.84
N ARG A 77 -11.54 -2.68 7.01
CA ARG A 77 -11.49 -1.65 8.07
C ARG A 77 -11.56 -2.23 9.49
N THR A 78 -11.96 -3.49 9.63
CA THR A 78 -11.91 -4.23 10.90
C THR A 78 -10.58 -4.94 11.08
N PHE A 79 -10.14 -5.73 10.10
CA PHE A 79 -8.93 -6.55 10.22
C PHE A 79 -7.63 -5.75 10.13
N TYR A 80 -7.59 -4.69 9.31
CA TYR A 80 -6.37 -3.93 9.08
C TYR A 80 -5.86 -3.23 10.35
N PRO A 81 -6.64 -2.42 11.09
CA PRO A 81 -6.17 -1.81 12.33
C PRO A 81 -5.69 -2.83 13.36
N GLN A 82 -6.38 -3.97 13.49
CA GLN A 82 -5.96 -5.05 14.40
C GLN A 82 -4.57 -5.61 14.05
N ALA A 83 -4.29 -5.77 12.75
CA ALA A 83 -2.97 -6.20 12.29
C ALA A 83 -1.90 -5.12 12.49
N VAL A 84 -2.25 -3.83 12.37
CA VAL A 84 -1.34 -2.72 12.69
C VAL A 84 -0.99 -2.69 14.18
N HIS A 85 -1.99 -2.81 15.07
CA HIS A 85 -1.77 -2.91 16.51
C HIS A 85 -0.83 -4.07 16.87
N ALA A 86 -1.08 -5.25 16.31
CA ALA A 86 -0.21 -6.42 16.51
C ALA A 86 1.25 -6.17 16.07
N LEU A 87 1.45 -5.40 14.98
CA LEU A 87 2.79 -5.01 14.54
C LEU A 87 3.44 -4.00 15.50
N ILE A 88 2.71 -2.99 15.97
CA ILE A 88 3.20 -1.99 16.91
C ILE A 88 3.59 -2.64 18.24
N ASP A 89 2.74 -3.52 18.77
CA ASP A 89 2.97 -4.29 20.00
C ASP A 89 4.22 -5.18 19.88
N ALA A 90 4.38 -5.87 18.75
CA ALA A 90 5.54 -6.72 18.47
C ALA A 90 6.86 -5.93 18.34
N ARG A 91 6.77 -4.61 18.07
CA ARG A 91 7.92 -3.69 18.05
C ARG A 91 8.12 -2.96 19.37
N HIS A 92 7.29 -3.23 20.38
CA HIS A 92 7.32 -2.56 21.70
C HIS A 92 7.17 -1.03 21.61
N ALA A 93 6.53 -0.53 20.55
CA ALA A 93 6.26 0.88 20.38
C ALA A 93 4.99 1.30 21.13
N GLN A 94 4.91 2.56 21.54
CA GLN A 94 3.79 3.05 22.33
C GLN A 94 2.61 3.43 21.42
N ALA A 95 1.48 2.74 21.54
CA ALA A 95 0.24 3.12 20.86
C ALA A 95 -0.66 3.97 21.77
N LYS A 96 -1.30 4.99 21.19
CA LYS A 96 -2.48 5.67 21.75
C LYS A 96 -3.75 5.00 21.19
N ALA A 97 -4.90 5.35 21.77
CA ALA A 97 -6.18 4.94 21.22
C ALA A 97 -6.35 5.48 19.80
N ASP A 98 -6.87 4.64 18.90
CA ASP A 98 -7.09 5.00 17.50
C ASP A 98 -7.95 6.26 17.38
N PHE A 99 -7.58 7.13 16.44
CA PHE A 99 -8.32 8.33 16.15
C PHE A 99 -9.29 8.08 15.00
N ALA A 100 -10.58 7.99 15.32
CA ALA A 100 -11.66 7.98 14.33
C ALA A 100 -12.26 9.40 14.25
N PRO A 101 -12.20 10.05 13.07
CA PRO A 101 -12.89 11.32 12.86
C PRO A 101 -14.40 11.17 13.10
N PRO A 102 -15.08 12.12 13.78
CA PRO A 102 -16.54 12.12 13.87
C PRO A 102 -17.19 12.18 12.49
N ASP A 103 -18.33 11.51 12.32
CA ASP A 103 -19.09 11.50 11.06
C ASP A 103 -19.56 12.91 10.64
N ASP A 104 -19.78 13.81 11.62
CA ASP A 104 -20.21 15.19 11.45
C ASP A 104 -19.04 16.19 11.47
N LEU A 105 -17.80 15.72 11.37
CA LEU A 105 -16.62 16.58 11.37
C LEU A 105 -16.71 17.63 10.24
N ASP A 106 -16.78 18.90 10.62
CA ASP A 106 -16.78 20.02 9.68
C ASP A 106 -15.55 19.95 8.76
N PRO A 107 -15.73 19.81 7.43
CA PRO A 107 -14.63 19.80 6.47
C PRO A 107 -13.75 21.05 6.52
N ALA A 108 -14.32 22.19 6.89
CA ALA A 108 -13.61 23.46 7.01
C ALA A 108 -12.84 23.61 8.33
N SER A 109 -13.11 22.76 9.32
CA SER A 109 -12.34 22.71 10.56
C SER A 109 -10.87 22.39 10.29
N ARG A 110 -9.98 22.82 11.20
CA ARG A 110 -8.56 22.53 11.08
C ARG A 110 -8.29 21.02 10.97
N MET A 111 -8.95 20.22 11.81
CA MET A 111 -8.89 18.76 11.79
C MET A 111 -9.34 18.20 10.43
N GLY A 112 -10.50 18.65 9.93
CA GLY A 112 -11.04 18.21 8.64
C GLY A 112 -10.12 18.53 7.45
N GLN A 113 -9.43 19.68 7.48
CA GLN A 113 -8.44 20.05 6.47
C GLN A 113 -7.22 19.14 6.50
N ILE A 114 -6.69 18.82 7.68
CA ILE A 114 -5.47 17.99 7.84
C ILE A 114 -5.69 16.57 7.35
N LEU A 115 -6.83 15.96 7.71
CA LEU A 115 -7.16 14.60 7.29
C LEU A 115 -7.20 14.47 5.76
N ARG A 116 -7.76 15.47 5.07
CA ARG A 116 -7.81 15.54 3.59
C ARG A 116 -6.45 15.89 2.98
N LEU A 117 -5.72 16.82 3.60
CA LEU A 117 -4.40 17.23 3.14
C LEU A 117 -3.41 16.06 3.16
N ASN A 118 -3.53 15.15 4.13
CA ASN A 118 -2.65 13.99 4.21
C ASN A 118 -2.68 13.15 2.93
N GLU A 119 -3.87 12.84 2.38
CA GLU A 119 -3.97 12.09 1.13
C GLU A 119 -3.28 12.84 -0.03
N ALA A 120 -3.52 14.14 -0.16
CA ALA A 120 -2.90 14.96 -1.20
C ALA A 120 -1.37 14.99 -1.08
N VAL A 121 -0.83 15.08 0.15
CA VAL A 121 0.61 15.04 0.41
C VAL A 121 1.18 13.65 0.11
N ALA A 122 0.51 12.58 0.54
CA ALA A 122 0.94 11.21 0.29
C ALA A 122 1.00 10.88 -1.22
N LEU A 123 -0.02 11.29 -1.98
CA LEU A 123 -0.04 11.16 -3.45
C LEU A 123 1.03 12.04 -4.11
N SER A 124 1.28 13.24 -3.57
CA SER A 124 2.37 14.10 -4.05
C SER A 124 3.74 13.47 -3.83
N ILE A 125 3.99 12.82 -2.68
CA ILE A 125 5.25 12.10 -2.43
C ILE A 125 5.41 10.97 -3.45
N ALA A 126 4.37 10.16 -3.66
CA ALA A 126 4.39 9.06 -4.63
C ALA A 126 4.73 9.55 -6.04
N GLN A 127 4.08 10.63 -6.48
CA GLN A 127 4.23 11.20 -7.81
C GLN A 127 5.58 11.91 -7.99
N TYR A 128 6.02 12.67 -7.00
CA TYR A 128 7.12 13.64 -7.12
C TYR A 128 8.38 13.25 -6.34
N SER A 129 8.57 11.95 -6.10
CA SER A 129 9.79 11.41 -5.52
C SER A 129 10.45 10.34 -6.40
N GLN A 130 10.08 10.22 -7.69
CA GLN A 130 10.76 9.29 -8.61
C GLN A 130 12.01 9.93 -9.22
N PRO A 131 13.01 9.14 -9.64
CA PRO A 131 14.20 9.66 -10.31
C PRO A 131 13.91 10.67 -11.44
N PHE A 132 12.84 10.44 -12.22
CA PHE A 132 12.46 11.26 -13.37
C PHE A 132 11.40 12.33 -13.09
N SER A 133 10.73 12.28 -11.93
CA SER A 133 9.66 13.23 -11.57
C SER A 133 9.94 14.02 -10.30
N ALA A 134 11.08 13.77 -9.65
CA ALA A 134 11.43 14.43 -8.41
C ALA A 134 11.58 15.93 -8.57
N LEU A 135 10.85 16.69 -7.74
CA LEU A 135 10.92 18.15 -7.74
C LEU A 135 12.34 18.61 -7.42
N ALA A 136 12.81 19.64 -8.12
CA ALA A 136 14.14 20.20 -7.92
C ALA A 136 14.37 20.66 -6.47
N THR A 137 13.34 21.19 -5.82
CA THR A 137 13.37 21.64 -4.42
C THR A 137 13.31 20.51 -3.39
N LYS A 138 13.09 19.25 -3.83
CA LYS A 138 12.98 18.06 -2.98
C LYS A 138 14.10 17.06 -3.27
N LYS A 139 15.27 17.59 -3.60
CA LYS A 139 16.50 16.83 -3.84
C LYS A 139 17.56 17.28 -2.86
N ASP A 140 18.35 16.32 -2.42
CA ASP A 140 19.58 16.59 -1.69
C ASP A 140 20.55 17.34 -2.62
N PRO A 141 21.07 18.52 -2.24
CA PRO A 141 21.93 19.33 -3.11
C PRO A 141 23.26 18.66 -3.44
N ALA A 142 23.78 17.78 -2.58
CA ALA A 142 25.07 17.14 -2.75
C ALA A 142 24.99 15.89 -3.65
N THR A 143 23.90 15.13 -3.54
CA THR A 143 23.73 13.83 -4.21
C THR A 143 22.73 13.87 -5.36
N GLY A 144 21.89 14.91 -5.44
CA GLY A 144 20.81 15.04 -6.41
C GLY A 144 19.65 14.04 -6.21
N LYS A 145 19.69 13.25 -5.13
CA LYS A 145 18.68 12.22 -4.84
C LYS A 145 17.42 12.81 -4.21
N PRO A 146 16.23 12.27 -4.50
CA PRO A 146 15.00 12.76 -3.88
C PRO A 146 15.01 12.54 -2.37
N THR A 147 14.66 13.57 -1.60
CA THR A 147 14.57 13.54 -0.12
C THR A 147 13.12 13.50 0.35
N LEU A 148 12.89 12.96 1.55
CA LEU A 148 11.58 13.02 2.21
C LEU A 148 11.46 14.32 3.03
N ASP A 149 11.44 15.46 2.33
CA ASP A 149 11.16 16.76 2.92
C ASP A 149 9.71 17.15 2.61
N TRP A 150 8.74 16.58 3.33
CA TRP A 150 7.31 16.83 3.11
C TRP A 150 6.63 17.09 4.45
N SER A 151 5.53 17.86 4.43
CA SER A 151 4.86 18.25 5.66
C SER A 151 3.37 18.51 5.45
N LEU A 152 2.57 18.19 6.47
CA LEU A 152 1.17 18.63 6.62
C LEU A 152 1.06 20.04 7.24
N GLY A 153 2.19 20.64 7.61
CA GLY A 153 2.27 21.92 8.28
C GLY A 153 1.97 21.87 9.78
N PRO A 154 2.18 22.99 10.50
CA PRO A 154 2.05 23.06 11.95
C PRO A 154 0.60 22.85 12.44
N GLY A 155 -0.39 22.97 11.55
CA GLY A 155 -1.79 22.73 11.89
C GLY A 155 -2.05 21.33 12.44
N VAL A 156 -1.19 20.35 12.15
CA VAL A 156 -1.29 18.97 12.64
C VAL A 156 -1.33 18.89 14.17
N SER A 157 -0.87 19.92 14.89
CA SER A 157 -0.87 19.94 16.36
C SER A 157 -2.27 19.69 16.96
N VAL A 158 -3.35 19.96 16.23
CA VAL A 158 -4.71 19.61 16.71
C VAL A 158 -4.91 18.11 16.92
N LEU A 159 -4.21 17.26 16.15
CA LEU A 159 -4.18 15.80 16.38
C LEU A 159 -3.32 15.47 17.60
N HIS A 160 -2.17 16.12 17.76
CA HIS A 160 -1.36 15.97 18.99
C HIS A 160 -2.18 16.31 20.23
N ASP A 161 -2.87 17.45 20.23
CA ASP A 161 -3.59 17.96 21.40
C ASP A 161 -4.82 17.11 21.75
N SER A 162 -5.46 16.50 20.74
CA SER A 162 -6.65 15.64 20.93
C SER A 162 -6.31 14.19 21.29
N THR A 163 -5.18 13.67 20.84
CA THR A 163 -4.80 12.25 21.01
C THR A 163 -3.68 12.04 22.04
N GLY A 164 -2.89 13.09 22.31
CA GLY A 164 -1.67 13.04 23.09
C GLY A 164 -0.54 12.23 22.45
N ALA A 165 -0.64 11.90 21.15
CA ALA A 165 0.38 11.16 20.42
C ALA A 165 1.48 12.07 19.87
N ASP A 166 2.70 11.54 19.77
CA ASP A 166 3.83 12.23 19.11
C ASP A 166 3.79 12.06 17.59
N TYR A 167 3.27 10.93 17.10
CA TYR A 167 3.19 10.59 15.69
C TYR A 167 1.78 10.12 15.30
N ALA A 168 1.37 10.41 14.07
CA ALA A 168 0.19 9.81 13.46
C ALA A 168 0.59 8.92 12.28
N LEU A 169 0.06 7.70 12.27
CA LEU A 169 0.11 6.80 11.13
C LEU A 169 -1.17 6.96 10.31
N PHE A 170 -1.03 7.43 9.08
CA PHE A 170 -2.12 7.48 8.11
C PHE A 170 -1.92 6.41 7.05
N THR A 171 -3.01 5.80 6.62
CA THR A 171 -2.99 4.75 5.60
C THR A 171 -4.15 4.91 4.63
N TYR A 172 -3.85 4.72 3.35
CA TYR A 172 -4.80 4.77 2.25
C TYR A 172 -4.62 3.51 1.41
N ILE A 173 -5.69 2.74 1.22
CA ILE A 173 -5.64 1.47 0.50
C ILE A 173 -6.80 1.39 -0.48
N ARG A 174 -6.45 1.07 -1.72
CA ARG A 174 -7.39 0.66 -2.77
C ARG A 174 -7.03 -0.74 -3.21
N ASP A 175 -7.97 -1.66 -3.09
CA ASP A 175 -7.77 -3.04 -3.54
C ASP A 175 -8.90 -3.47 -4.47
N SER A 176 -8.60 -4.43 -5.33
CA SER A 176 -9.56 -4.94 -6.29
C SER A 176 -9.38 -6.43 -6.49
N TYR A 177 -10.49 -7.15 -6.65
CA TYR A 177 -10.51 -8.60 -6.84
C TYR A 177 -11.18 -8.93 -8.17
N ALA A 178 -10.52 -9.71 -9.01
CA ALA A 178 -11.05 -10.08 -10.31
C ALA A 178 -12.33 -10.92 -10.17
N SER A 179 -13.39 -10.51 -10.88
CA SER A 179 -14.58 -11.33 -11.12
C SER A 179 -14.23 -12.66 -11.83
N GLU A 180 -15.11 -13.65 -11.73
CA GLU A 180 -14.94 -14.92 -12.43
C GLU A 180 -14.84 -14.73 -13.96
N GLY A 181 -15.65 -13.83 -14.52
CA GLY A 181 -15.55 -13.46 -15.94
C GLY A 181 -14.20 -12.87 -16.31
N ARG A 182 -13.62 -11.99 -15.46
CA ARG A 182 -12.28 -11.44 -15.70
C ARG A 182 -11.19 -12.51 -15.59
N LYS A 183 -11.29 -13.42 -14.61
CA LYS A 183 -10.35 -14.55 -14.47
C LYS A 183 -10.37 -15.43 -15.73
N ALA A 184 -11.56 -15.74 -16.25
CA ALA A 184 -11.72 -16.50 -17.48
C ALA A 184 -11.09 -15.77 -18.68
N LEU A 185 -11.36 -14.46 -18.85
CA LEU A 185 -10.73 -13.66 -19.92
C LEU A 185 -9.21 -13.57 -19.78
N ARG A 186 -8.68 -13.51 -18.56
CA ARG A 186 -7.24 -13.54 -18.31
C ARG A 186 -6.61 -14.85 -18.79
N VAL A 187 -7.25 -15.98 -18.49
CA VAL A 187 -6.78 -17.30 -18.97
C VAL A 187 -6.82 -17.37 -20.50
N ILE A 188 -7.92 -16.92 -21.13
CA ILE A 188 -8.03 -16.87 -22.59
C ILE A 188 -6.94 -15.98 -23.20
N GLY A 189 -6.71 -14.80 -22.63
CA GLY A 189 -5.67 -13.88 -23.07
C GLY A 189 -4.27 -14.49 -23.00
N LEU A 190 -3.95 -15.17 -21.89
CA LEU A 190 -2.67 -15.86 -21.72
C LEU A 190 -2.47 -16.95 -22.77
N LEU A 191 -3.51 -17.78 -23.03
CA LEU A 191 -3.47 -18.83 -24.05
C LEU A 191 -3.30 -18.26 -25.47
N ALA A 192 -4.04 -17.20 -25.81
CA ALA A 192 -3.93 -16.52 -27.09
C ALA A 192 -2.55 -15.88 -27.28
N GLY A 193 -2.03 -15.21 -26.24
CA GLY A 193 -0.68 -14.66 -26.23
C GLY A 193 0.37 -15.74 -26.49
N ALA A 194 0.29 -16.86 -25.78
CA ALA A 194 1.22 -17.98 -25.94
C ALA A 194 1.17 -18.57 -27.37
N ALA A 195 -0.03 -18.71 -27.95
CA ALA A 195 -0.19 -19.18 -29.33
C ALA A 195 0.44 -18.22 -30.36
N MET A 196 0.50 -16.93 -30.05
CA MET A 196 1.16 -15.90 -30.87
C MET A 196 2.64 -15.67 -30.51
N GLY A 197 3.23 -16.50 -29.65
CA GLY A 197 4.63 -16.39 -29.24
C GLY A 197 4.92 -15.26 -28.24
N GLY A 198 3.91 -14.76 -27.53
CA GLY A 198 4.02 -13.70 -26.53
C GLY A 198 3.32 -14.04 -25.20
N ALA A 199 3.20 -13.02 -24.34
CA ALA A 199 2.43 -13.08 -23.10
C ALA A 199 1.42 -11.92 -23.09
N MET A 200 0.13 -12.25 -23.10
CA MET A 200 -0.95 -11.27 -23.00
C MET A 200 -1.69 -11.49 -21.68
N ASP A 201 -1.30 -10.72 -20.66
CA ASP A 201 -1.97 -10.72 -19.36
C ASP A 201 -2.74 -9.40 -19.19
N ILE A 202 -4.07 -9.49 -19.17
CA ILE A 202 -4.94 -8.34 -18.92
C ILE A 202 -4.94 -7.91 -17.44
N GLY A 203 -4.25 -8.65 -16.57
CA GLY A 203 -4.15 -8.42 -15.14
C GLY A 203 -5.37 -8.93 -14.37
N GLY A 204 -5.13 -9.35 -13.13
CA GLY A 204 -6.17 -9.69 -12.17
C GLY A 204 -6.57 -8.46 -11.35
N GLY A 205 -6.79 -8.71 -10.05
CA GLY A 205 -6.89 -7.67 -9.05
C GLY A 205 -5.58 -6.89 -8.85
N ARG A 206 -5.68 -5.72 -8.23
CA ARG A 206 -4.55 -4.87 -7.89
C ARG A 206 -4.80 -4.18 -6.56
N GLN A 207 -3.79 -4.25 -5.70
CA GLN A 207 -3.72 -3.57 -4.41
C GLN A 207 -2.72 -2.43 -4.50
N VAL A 208 -3.14 -1.23 -4.11
CA VAL A 208 -2.29 -0.07 -3.90
C VAL A 208 -2.49 0.41 -2.47
N GLY A 209 -1.40 0.46 -1.71
CA GLY A 209 -1.38 1.00 -0.37
C GLY A 209 -0.39 2.15 -0.28
N VAL A 210 -0.76 3.20 0.44
CA VAL A 210 0.13 4.31 0.81
C VAL A 210 0.06 4.48 2.31
N ALA A 211 1.21 4.62 2.96
CA ALA A 211 1.30 4.89 4.38
C ALA A 211 2.26 6.04 4.67
N THR A 212 1.91 6.91 5.61
CA THR A 212 2.72 8.03 6.08
C THR A 212 2.78 8.04 7.60
N LEU A 213 3.98 8.21 8.16
CA LEU A 213 4.16 8.54 9.57
C LEU A 213 4.48 10.03 9.67
N VAL A 214 3.66 10.76 10.42
CA VAL A 214 3.77 12.22 10.55
C VAL A 214 4.09 12.57 11.99
N ASP A 215 5.13 13.36 12.21
CA ASP A 215 5.43 13.95 13.52
C ASP A 215 4.40 15.04 13.83
N LEU A 216 3.60 14.83 14.87
CA LEU A 216 2.48 15.69 15.21
C LEU A 216 2.90 17.01 15.89
N ARG A 217 4.17 17.15 16.26
CA ARG A 217 4.71 18.37 16.89
C ARG A 217 5.07 19.44 15.85
N ASN A 218 5.41 19.02 14.64
CA ASN A 218 5.90 19.92 13.58
C ASN A 218 5.28 19.66 12.19
N GLY A 219 4.49 18.59 12.04
CA GLY A 219 3.83 18.23 10.79
C GLY A 219 4.72 17.59 9.74
N LYS A 220 5.98 17.25 10.04
CA LYS A 220 6.86 16.62 9.06
C LYS A 220 6.46 15.17 8.81
N VAL A 221 6.47 14.77 7.55
CA VAL A 221 6.37 13.36 7.17
C VAL A 221 7.74 12.73 7.40
N VAL A 222 7.85 11.89 8.42
CA VAL A 222 9.13 11.26 8.81
C VAL A 222 9.35 9.91 8.15
N TRP A 223 8.28 9.28 7.68
CA TRP A 223 8.34 8.04 6.90
C TRP A 223 7.19 7.97 5.91
N PHE A 224 7.46 7.37 4.75
CA PHE A 224 6.50 7.14 3.69
C PHE A 224 6.74 5.77 3.06
N HIS A 225 5.66 5.06 2.74
CA HIS A 225 5.73 3.86 1.91
C HIS A 225 4.58 3.80 0.91
N LEU A 226 4.92 3.65 -0.38
CA LEU A 226 4.00 3.21 -1.43
C LEU A 226 4.21 1.72 -1.72
N MET A 227 3.13 0.96 -1.69
CA MET A 227 3.10 -0.47 -2.01
C MET A 227 2.15 -0.71 -3.19
N GLN A 228 2.61 -1.45 -4.20
CA GLN A 228 1.78 -1.91 -5.32
C GLN A 228 1.92 -3.40 -5.53
N ARG A 229 0.80 -4.12 -5.57
CA ARG A 229 0.76 -5.59 -5.63
C ARG A 229 -0.39 -6.05 -6.52
N GLN A 230 -0.26 -7.27 -7.05
CA GLN A 230 -1.35 -7.97 -7.77
C GLN A 230 -1.97 -9.10 -6.94
N SER A 231 -1.56 -9.22 -5.68
CA SER A 231 -1.99 -10.26 -4.75
C SER A 231 -2.13 -9.70 -3.33
N GLY A 232 -2.88 -10.42 -2.50
CA GLY A 232 -3.31 -9.99 -1.17
C GLY A 232 -4.83 -10.19 -1.03
N ASP A 233 -5.32 -10.29 0.20
CA ASP A 233 -6.76 -10.36 0.47
C ASP A 233 -7.13 -9.71 1.80
N LEU A 234 -7.40 -8.42 1.76
CA LEU A 234 -7.80 -7.61 2.92
C LEU A 234 -9.17 -7.97 3.49
N ARG A 235 -9.94 -8.84 2.82
CA ARG A 235 -11.22 -9.34 3.34
C ARG A 235 -11.04 -10.36 4.45
N THR A 236 -9.80 -10.79 4.70
CA THR A 236 -9.45 -11.82 5.70
C THR A 236 -8.43 -11.29 6.70
N ALA A 237 -8.43 -11.83 7.92
CA ALA A 237 -7.44 -11.49 8.94
C ALA A 237 -5.99 -11.81 8.48
N ASP A 238 -5.79 -12.95 7.82
CA ASP A 238 -4.46 -13.36 7.33
C ASP A 238 -3.94 -12.43 6.23
N GLY A 239 -4.79 -12.09 5.27
CA GLY A 239 -4.40 -11.15 4.22
C GLY A 239 -4.21 -9.74 4.75
N ALA A 240 -4.94 -9.30 5.78
CA ALA A 240 -4.65 -8.04 6.47
C ALA A 240 -3.28 -8.06 7.16
N ARG A 241 -2.90 -9.16 7.82
CA ARG A 241 -1.55 -9.32 8.40
C ARG A 241 -0.46 -9.27 7.34
N ASP A 242 -0.63 -9.96 6.22
CA ASP A 242 0.32 -9.89 5.09
C ASP A 242 0.41 -8.47 4.53
N THR A 243 -0.73 -7.81 4.29
CA THR A 243 -0.76 -6.44 3.79
C THR A 243 -0.08 -5.47 4.77
N VAL A 244 -0.30 -5.59 6.08
CA VAL A 244 0.40 -4.76 7.08
C VAL A 244 1.91 -5.03 7.07
N ALA A 245 2.33 -6.30 7.02
CA ALA A 245 3.75 -6.66 6.99
C ALA A 245 4.47 -6.08 5.76
N GLN A 246 3.79 -6.00 4.62
CA GLN A 246 4.33 -5.40 3.40
C GLN A 246 4.24 -3.87 3.42
N LEU A 247 3.07 -3.30 3.72
CA LEU A 247 2.82 -1.85 3.66
C LEU A 247 3.57 -1.09 4.75
N LEU A 248 3.71 -1.65 5.95
CA LEU A 248 4.44 -1.03 7.06
C LEU A 248 5.87 -1.57 7.20
N LYS A 249 6.39 -2.19 6.14
CA LYS A 249 7.80 -2.60 6.07
C LYS A 249 8.71 -1.38 6.29
N GLU A 250 9.76 -1.56 7.11
CA GLU A 250 10.75 -0.51 7.42
C GLU A 250 10.14 0.74 8.09
N LEU A 251 8.95 0.62 8.71
CA LEU A 251 8.43 1.65 9.60
C LEU A 251 9.42 1.85 10.77
N PRO A 252 9.90 3.08 11.04
CA PRO A 252 11.03 3.32 11.93
C PRO A 252 10.56 3.46 13.39
N LEU A 253 10.00 2.38 13.95
CA LEU A 253 9.52 2.30 15.34
C LEU A 253 10.52 1.64 16.29
#